data_AF-A0AAD5S9W1-F1
#
_entry.id   AF-A0AAD5S9W1-F1
#
_cell.length_a   1.000
_cell.length_b   1.000
_cell.length_c   1.000
_cell.angle_alpha   90.00
_cell.angle_beta   90.00
_cell.angle_gamma   90.00
#
_symmetry.space_group_name_H-M   'P 1'
#
loop_
_entity.id
_entity.type
_entity.pdbx_description
1 polymer ?
#
loop_
_entity_poly.entity_id
_entity_poly.type
_entity_poly.pdbx_seq_one_letter_code
_entity_poly.pdbx_strand_id
1 'polypeptide(L)'
;MTTAQKEKTPPPPAVSRIPPELLLQIFDHFDPNHNDTTAHLSATSTTASLRACALVCKRWNMAATRVLWRKPRVYDVTRFGKLVDVVEGHWKGSKVVEVDDPIPTDRSPTKSPKRMTVTYPYATYLSHLSLSPTLPETSRHSTDLSTHLSRLLSVTTLNLTSLDISFCK
;
A
#
# COMPACT_ATOMS: atom_id res chain seq x y z
N MET A 1 20.90 -33.46 -40.97
CA MET A 1 19.63 -33.75 -40.29
C MET A 1 19.82 -33.40 -38.82
N THR A 2 19.35 -32.23 -38.40
CA THR A 2 19.58 -31.68 -37.06
C THR A 2 18.27 -31.78 -36.29
N THR A 3 18.22 -32.66 -35.28
CA THR A 3 17.05 -32.86 -34.44
C THR A 3 16.93 -31.71 -33.43
N ALA A 4 15.90 -30.87 -33.61
CA ALA A 4 15.53 -29.83 -32.67
C ALA A 4 15.08 -30.46 -31.35
N GLN A 5 15.87 -30.29 -30.30
CA GLN A 5 15.46 -30.64 -28.95
C GLN A 5 14.36 -29.69 -28.50
N LYS A 6 13.16 -30.24 -28.31
CA LYS A 6 12.00 -29.56 -27.75
C LYS A 6 12.29 -29.27 -26.28
N GLU A 7 12.73 -28.05 -25.99
CA GLU A 7 13.00 -27.54 -24.65
C GLU A 7 11.71 -27.64 -23.80
N LYS A 8 11.71 -28.57 -22.85
CA LYS A 8 10.58 -28.86 -21.97
C LYS A 8 10.61 -27.85 -20.84
N THR A 9 9.83 -26.77 -20.97
CA THR A 9 9.74 -25.71 -19.95
C THR A 9 9.39 -26.34 -18.59
N PRO A 10 10.16 -26.06 -17.52
CA PRO A 10 9.91 -26.66 -16.22
C PRO A 10 8.52 -26.25 -15.71
N PRO A 11 7.81 -27.16 -15.01
CA PRO A 11 6.50 -26.84 -14.47
C PRO A 11 6.62 -25.66 -13.50
N PRO A 12 5.65 -24.75 -13.49
CA PRO A 12 5.72 -23.59 -12.62
C PRO A 12 5.75 -24.07 -11.15
N PRO A 13 6.57 -23.41 -10.31
CA PRO A 13 6.82 -23.85 -8.93
C PRO A 13 5.51 -23.98 -8.16
N ALA A 14 5.39 -24.98 -7.28
CA ALA A 14 4.13 -25.31 -6.57
C ALA A 14 3.48 -24.09 -5.88
N VAL A 15 4.29 -23.15 -5.40
CA VAL A 15 3.87 -21.90 -4.75
C VAL A 15 3.03 -21.00 -5.68
N SER A 16 3.23 -21.10 -6.99
CA SER A 16 2.45 -20.38 -8.00
C SER A 16 1.01 -20.90 -8.15
N ARG A 17 0.66 -22.03 -7.52
CA ARG A 17 -0.66 -22.67 -7.62
C ARG A 17 -1.58 -22.35 -6.44
N ILE A 18 -1.06 -21.77 -5.35
CA ILE A 18 -1.83 -21.46 -4.14
C ILE A 18 -2.86 -20.37 -4.45
N PRO A 19 -4.18 -20.62 -4.30
CA PRO A 19 -5.23 -19.60 -4.49
C PRO A 19 -4.94 -18.31 -3.70
N PRO A 20 -5.25 -17.13 -4.27
CA PRO A 20 -4.95 -15.85 -3.62
C PRO A 20 -5.64 -15.71 -2.25
N GLU A 21 -6.79 -16.35 -2.03
CA GLU A 21 -7.51 -16.36 -0.76
C GLU A 21 -6.69 -17.04 0.34
N LEU A 22 -6.03 -18.16 0.02
CA LEU A 22 -5.15 -18.85 0.97
C LEU A 22 -3.90 -18.03 1.26
N LEU A 23 -3.35 -17.32 0.26
CA LEU A 23 -2.24 -16.39 0.49
C LEU A 23 -2.64 -15.26 1.45
N LEU A 24 -3.85 -14.71 1.29
CA LEU A 24 -4.37 -13.69 2.20
C LEU A 24 -4.53 -14.23 3.62
N GLN A 25 -5.06 -15.44 3.79
CA GLN A 25 -5.18 -16.08 5.11
C GLN A 25 -3.82 -16.33 5.77
N ILE A 26 -2.85 -16.85 5.01
CA ILE A 26 -1.48 -17.02 5.50
C ILE A 26 -0.89 -15.67 5.91
N PHE A 27 -1.12 -14.63 5.11
CA PHE A 27 -0.54 -13.32 5.35
C PHE A 27 -1.17 -12.57 6.52
N ASP A 28 -2.44 -12.81 6.80
CA ASP A 28 -3.14 -12.27 7.97
C ASP A 28 -2.47 -12.72 9.28
N HIS A 29 -1.85 -13.92 9.31
CA HIS A 29 -1.08 -14.38 10.47
C HIS A 29 0.20 -13.56 10.73
N PHE A 30 0.70 -12.83 9.73
CA PHE A 30 1.84 -11.92 9.92
C PHE A 30 1.43 -10.55 10.49
N ASP A 31 0.15 -10.29 10.79
CA ASP A 31 -0.26 -9.10 11.52
C ASP A 31 -0.99 -9.49 12.82
N PRO A 32 -0.40 -9.28 14.01
CA PRO A 32 -0.99 -9.72 15.26
C PRO A 32 -2.31 -9.01 15.56
N ASN A 33 -3.23 -9.76 16.18
CA ASN A 33 -4.59 -9.35 16.50
C ASN A 33 -4.64 -8.06 17.36
N HIS A 34 -5.69 -7.26 17.18
CA HIS A 34 -5.78 -5.87 17.68
C HIS A 34 -5.70 -5.68 19.21
N ASN A 35 -5.77 -6.78 19.99
CA ASN A 35 -5.80 -6.73 21.45
C ASN A 35 -4.42 -6.51 22.08
N ASP A 36 -3.35 -6.73 21.32
CA ASP A 36 -1.99 -6.65 21.85
C ASP A 36 -1.35 -5.32 21.42
N THR A 37 -1.63 -4.27 22.20
CA THR A 37 -1.06 -2.92 22.06
C THR A 37 0.47 -2.91 22.07
N THR A 38 1.12 -3.99 22.53
CA THR A 38 2.58 -4.14 22.62
C THR A 38 3.21 -5.00 21.54
N ALA A 39 2.42 -5.80 20.79
CA ALA A 39 2.92 -6.68 19.73
C ALA A 39 3.66 -5.94 18.61
N HIS A 40 3.47 -4.62 18.50
CA HIS A 40 4.03 -3.76 17.47
C HIS A 40 5.42 -3.20 17.80
N LEU A 41 5.79 -3.21 19.09
CA LEU A 41 7.10 -2.78 19.60
C LEU A 41 8.03 -3.96 19.90
N SER A 42 7.52 -5.19 19.80
CA SER A 42 8.33 -6.39 19.93
C SER A 42 9.29 -6.54 18.75
N ALA A 43 10.51 -7.02 19.04
CA ALA A 43 11.47 -7.47 18.03
C ALA A 43 10.90 -8.59 17.12
N THR A 44 9.77 -9.19 17.51
CA THR A 44 8.98 -10.16 16.72
C THR A 44 7.91 -9.51 15.83
N SER A 45 8.04 -8.24 15.45
CA SER A 45 7.13 -7.61 14.48
C SER A 45 7.16 -8.37 13.15
N THR A 46 6.15 -9.20 12.93
CA THR A 46 5.96 -10.05 11.74
C THR A 46 5.71 -9.23 10.46
N THR A 47 5.53 -7.91 10.59
CA THR A 47 5.43 -6.96 9.48
C THR A 47 6.64 -7.01 8.55
N ALA A 48 7.85 -7.27 9.08
CA ALA A 48 9.05 -7.39 8.25
C ALA A 48 8.97 -8.58 7.28
N SER A 49 8.50 -9.73 7.78
CA SER A 49 8.26 -10.92 6.97
C SER A 49 7.20 -10.65 5.90
N LEU A 50 6.11 -9.96 6.24
CA LEU A 50 5.07 -9.59 5.28
C LEU A 50 5.59 -8.65 4.17
N ARG A 51 6.46 -7.70 4.52
CA ARG A 51 7.15 -6.85 3.52
C ARG A 51 8.08 -7.67 2.63
N ALA A 52 8.80 -8.65 3.18
CA ALA A 52 9.62 -9.56 2.38
C ALA A 52 8.76 -10.39 1.43
N CYS A 53 7.60 -10.89 1.87
CA CYS A 53 6.63 -11.58 1.01
C CYS A 53 6.20 -10.70 -0.18
N ALA A 54 6.02 -9.40 0.04
CA ALA A 54 5.64 -8.48 -1.03
C ALA A 54 6.69 -8.34 -2.14
N LEU A 55 7.94 -8.74 -1.90
CA LEU A 55 9.05 -8.65 -2.86
C LEU A 55 9.29 -9.96 -3.64
N VAL A 56 8.64 -11.07 -3.28
CA VAL A 56 8.90 -12.40 -3.88
C VAL A 56 8.46 -12.46 -5.35
N CYS A 57 7.19 -12.12 -5.62
CA CYS A 57 6.65 -12.08 -6.98
C CYS A 57 5.41 -11.20 -7.03
N LYS A 58 4.95 -10.83 -8.24
CA LYS A 58 3.76 -9.96 -8.43
C LYS A 58 2.51 -10.48 -7.72
N ARG A 59 2.29 -11.79 -7.70
CA ARG A 59 1.11 -12.40 -7.03
C ARG A 59 1.17 -12.21 -5.52
N TRP A 60 2.32 -12.47 -4.91
CA TRP A 60 2.55 -12.27 -3.49
C TRP A 60 2.51 -10.79 -3.12
N ASN A 61 3.06 -9.92 -3.98
CA ASN A 61 2.97 -8.48 -3.85
C ASN A 61 1.53 -8.00 -3.70
N MET A 62 0.62 -8.43 -4.58
CA MET A 62 -0.79 -8.02 -4.50
C MET A 62 -1.45 -8.45 -3.18
N ALA A 63 -1.25 -9.69 -2.75
CA ALA A 63 -1.81 -10.20 -1.50
C ALA A 63 -1.20 -9.51 -0.27
N ALA A 64 0.13 -9.40 -0.20
CA ALA A 64 0.82 -8.77 0.91
C ALA A 64 0.51 -7.27 1.01
N THR A 65 0.46 -6.56 -0.12
CA THR A 65 0.07 -5.14 -0.17
C THR A 65 -1.35 -4.96 0.33
N ARG A 66 -2.29 -5.85 -0.02
CA ARG A 66 -3.66 -5.80 0.49
C ARG A 66 -3.71 -5.93 2.02
N VAL A 67 -2.94 -6.84 2.61
CA VAL A 67 -2.87 -6.99 4.08
C VAL A 67 -2.21 -5.76 4.72
N LEU A 68 -1.07 -5.30 4.19
CA LEU A 68 -0.37 -4.11 4.70
C LEU A 68 -1.19 -2.82 4.63
N TRP A 69 -2.00 -2.65 3.59
CA TRP A 69 -2.85 -1.47 3.40
C TRP A 69 -4.18 -1.56 4.13
N ARG A 70 -4.60 -2.75 4.57
CA ARG A 70 -5.81 -2.92 5.40
C ARG A 70 -5.67 -2.21 6.75
N LYS A 71 -4.47 -2.30 7.35
CA LYS A 71 -4.11 -1.70 8.64
C LYS A 71 -2.73 -1.03 8.57
N PRO A 72 -2.61 0.13 7.90
CA PRO A 72 -1.34 0.81 7.74
C PRO A 72 -0.81 1.27 9.09
N ARG A 73 0.49 1.13 9.29
CA ARG A 73 1.20 1.57 10.50
C ARG A 73 1.75 2.97 10.29
N VAL A 74 1.37 3.89 11.17
CA VAL A 74 1.69 5.31 11.06
C VAL A 74 2.63 5.70 12.19
N TYR A 75 3.91 5.89 11.86
CA TYR A 75 4.96 6.14 12.86
C TYR A 75 5.15 7.63 13.17
N ASP A 76 4.71 8.51 12.27
CA ASP A 76 4.82 9.96 12.41
C ASP A 76 3.77 10.67 11.56
N VAL A 77 3.51 11.94 11.88
CA VAL A 77 2.49 12.77 11.22
C VAL A 77 2.81 13.02 9.74
N THR A 78 4.10 13.12 9.38
CA THR A 78 4.54 13.31 8.00
C THR A 78 4.20 12.10 7.13
N ARG A 79 4.44 10.88 7.64
CA ARG A 79 4.03 9.63 6.98
C ARG A 79 2.52 9.48 6.91
N PHE A 80 1.80 9.97 7.92
CA PHE A 80 0.36 10.01 7.87
C PHE A 80 -0.15 10.90 6.74
N GLY A 81 0.36 12.13 6.63
CA GLY A 81 0.00 13.05 5.55
C GLY A 81 0.24 12.46 4.17
N LYS A 82 1.36 11.75 4.01
CA LYS A 82 1.67 10.98 2.81
C LYS A 82 0.63 9.92 2.46
N LEU A 83 0.16 9.18 3.47
CA LEU A 83 -0.92 8.20 3.29
C LEU A 83 -2.23 8.89 2.89
N VAL A 84 -2.58 10.01 3.51
CA VAL A 84 -3.76 10.79 3.16
C VAL A 84 -3.69 11.29 1.72
N ASP A 85 -2.53 11.82 1.29
CA ASP A 85 -2.32 12.23 -0.09
C ASP A 85 -2.50 11.06 -1.08
N VAL A 86 -2.09 9.84 -0.72
CA VAL A 86 -2.32 8.65 -1.55
C VAL A 86 -3.80 8.29 -1.62
N VAL A 87 -4.51 8.31 -0.50
CA VAL A 87 -5.94 7.99 -0.42
C VAL A 87 -6.80 9.01 -1.18
N GLU A 88 -6.45 10.30 -1.10
CA GLU A 88 -7.09 11.36 -1.88
C GLU A 88 -6.72 11.32 -3.37
N GLY A 89 -5.69 10.55 -3.77
CA GLY A 89 -5.18 10.56 -5.14
C GLY A 89 -4.30 11.78 -5.48
N HIS A 90 -3.83 12.51 -4.48
CA HIS A 90 -3.00 13.72 -4.57
C HIS A 90 -1.49 13.47 -4.38
N TRP A 91 -1.02 12.22 -4.48
CA TRP A 91 0.38 11.89 -4.24
C TRP A 91 1.35 12.60 -5.21
N LYS A 92 2.11 13.57 -4.69
CA LYS A 92 3.08 14.37 -5.46
C LYS A 92 4.40 13.66 -5.76
N GLY A 93 4.61 12.43 -5.25
CA GLY A 93 5.85 11.67 -5.44
C GLY A 93 5.92 10.85 -6.74
N SER A 94 4.85 10.83 -7.54
CA SER A 94 4.92 10.31 -8.91
C SER A 94 5.57 11.37 -9.79
N LYS A 95 6.88 11.24 -10.04
CA LYS A 95 7.49 11.93 -11.18
C LYS A 95 6.67 11.54 -12.40
N VAL A 96 6.05 12.53 -13.05
CA VAL A 96 5.52 12.39 -14.39
C VAL A 96 6.73 11.95 -15.23
N VAL A 97 6.74 10.68 -15.63
CA VAL A 97 7.63 10.26 -16.71
C VAL A 97 6.97 10.82 -17.95
N GLU A 98 7.39 12.01 -18.36
CA GLU A 98 7.21 12.44 -19.74
C GLU A 98 7.93 11.40 -20.59
N VAL A 99 7.16 10.51 -21.20
CA VAL A 99 7.67 9.68 -22.29
C VAL A 99 7.76 10.64 -23.47
N ASP A 100 8.93 11.23 -23.67
CA ASP A 100 9.29 11.86 -24.94
C ASP A 100 9.26 10.75 -26.00
N ASP A 101 8.14 10.66 -26.72
CA ASP A 101 8.11 9.88 -27.96
C ASP A 101 9.14 10.49 -28.93
N PRO A 102 10.06 9.69 -29.51
CA PRO A 102 10.97 10.19 -30.53
C PRO A 102 10.18 10.57 -31.79
N ILE A 103 10.21 11.87 -32.11
CA ILE A 103 9.64 12.52 -33.30
C ILE A 103 10.10 11.80 -34.60
N PRO A 104 9.21 11.59 -35.58
CA PRO A 104 9.30 12.40 -36.80
C PRO A 104 7.99 13.11 -37.18
N THR A 105 8.10 14.43 -37.32
CA THR A 105 7.40 15.36 -38.22
C THR A 105 6.11 14.91 -38.91
N ASP A 106 4.95 15.47 -38.52
CA ASP A 106 4.23 16.45 -39.36
C ASP A 106 3.12 17.18 -38.55
N ARG A 107 2.69 18.34 -39.07
CA ARG A 107 2.04 19.47 -38.37
C ARG A 107 0.56 19.26 -37.97
N SER A 108 0.20 19.84 -36.82
CA SER A 108 -1.15 20.27 -36.32
C SER A 108 -1.81 19.39 -35.23
N PRO A 109 -2.73 19.94 -34.40
CA PRO A 109 -2.43 20.84 -33.27
C PRO A 109 -2.85 20.24 -31.90
N THR A 110 -2.20 20.73 -30.84
CA THR A 110 -2.66 20.70 -29.43
C THR A 110 -3.15 19.35 -28.88
N LYS A 111 -2.23 18.41 -28.63
CA LYS A 111 -2.46 17.38 -27.62
C LYS A 111 -2.19 18.00 -26.25
N SER A 112 -3.25 18.31 -25.52
CA SER A 112 -3.16 18.65 -24.10
C SER A 112 -2.43 17.52 -23.35
N PRO A 113 -1.58 17.84 -22.35
CA PRO A 113 -0.90 16.81 -21.59
C PRO A 113 -1.97 15.91 -20.93
N LYS A 114 -2.00 14.63 -21.32
CA LYS A 114 -2.80 13.63 -20.63
C LYS A 114 -2.26 13.53 -19.21
N ARG A 115 -2.87 14.25 -18.26
CA ARG A 115 -2.67 14.03 -16.82
C ARG A 115 -3.07 12.59 -16.56
N MET A 116 -2.09 11.71 -16.45
CA MET A 116 -2.30 10.35 -16.01
C MET A 116 -2.49 10.40 -14.49
N THR A 117 -3.72 10.33 -14.04
CA THR A 117 -4.03 10.23 -12.62
C THR A 117 -3.50 8.89 -12.13
N VAL A 118 -2.39 8.91 -11.39
CA VAL A 118 -1.84 7.70 -10.79
C VAL A 118 -2.83 7.22 -9.75
N THR A 119 -3.57 6.18 -10.10
CA THR A 119 -4.53 5.55 -9.19
C THR A 119 -3.75 4.59 -8.31
N TYR A 120 -3.94 4.71 -6.99
CA TYR A 120 -3.41 3.79 -6.01
C TYR A 120 -4.51 2.82 -5.60
N PRO A 121 -4.74 1.72 -6.36
CA PRO A 121 -5.91 0.87 -6.15
C PRO A 121 -5.94 0.27 -4.74
N TYR A 122 -4.77 0.09 -4.13
CA TYR A 122 -4.64 -0.44 -2.78
C TYR A 122 -5.11 0.51 -1.67
N ALA A 123 -5.26 1.81 -1.95
CA ALA A 123 -5.80 2.76 -0.99
C ALA A 123 -7.24 2.39 -0.57
N THR A 124 -7.98 1.72 -1.47
CA THR A 124 -9.33 1.21 -1.20
C THR A 124 -9.38 0.09 -0.16
N TYR A 125 -8.23 -0.53 0.16
CA TYR A 125 -8.16 -1.59 1.16
C TYR A 125 -8.12 -1.07 2.59
N LEU A 126 -7.86 0.23 2.79
CA LEU A 126 -7.81 0.85 4.10
C LEU A 126 -9.14 0.68 4.83
N SER A 127 -9.13 -0.13 5.90
CA SER A 127 -10.30 -0.38 6.73
C SER A 127 -10.06 -0.13 8.22
N HIS A 128 -8.83 -0.30 8.70
CA HIS A 128 -8.48 -0.04 10.10
C HIS A 128 -7.37 1.00 10.17
N LEU A 129 -7.59 2.08 10.91
CA LEU A 129 -6.56 3.06 11.24
C LEU A 129 -6.43 3.14 12.76
N SER A 130 -5.26 2.80 13.27
CA SER A 130 -4.92 2.97 14.69
C SER A 130 -3.62 3.75 14.79
N LEU A 131 -3.69 4.90 15.46
CA LEU A 131 -2.56 5.82 15.62
C LEU A 131 -1.90 5.68 16.99
N SER A 132 -2.66 5.22 18.00
CA SER A 132 -2.23 5.17 19.39
C SER A 132 -1.03 4.24 19.68
N PRO A 133 -0.88 3.07 19.01
CA PRO A 133 0.26 2.18 19.26
C PRO A 133 1.57 2.64 18.62
N THR A 134 1.51 3.46 17.57
CA THR A 134 2.68 3.78 16.74
C THR A 134 3.05 5.25 16.74
N LEU A 135 2.11 6.15 17.06
CA LEU A 135 2.35 7.58 17.12
C LEU A 135 2.60 8.01 18.58
N PRO A 136 3.72 8.67 18.88
CA PRO A 136 3.98 9.22 20.22
C PRO A 136 2.90 10.23 20.62
N GLU A 137 2.65 10.34 21.93
CA GLU A 137 1.61 11.23 22.46
C GLU A 137 1.77 12.69 22.05
N THR A 138 2.99 13.20 22.09
CA THR A 138 3.33 14.57 21.66
C THR A 138 2.91 14.84 20.21
N SER A 139 2.96 13.82 19.35
CA SER A 139 2.56 13.92 17.94
C SER A 139 1.05 13.77 17.76
N ARG A 140 0.34 13.13 18.70
CA ARG A 140 -1.12 12.98 18.64
C ARG A 140 -1.82 14.34 18.80
N HIS A 141 -1.27 15.24 19.61
CA HIS A 141 -1.86 16.58 19.81
C HIS A 141 -1.48 17.61 18.73
N SER A 142 -0.80 17.20 17.65
CA SER A 142 -0.43 18.11 16.57
C SER A 142 -1.65 18.56 15.76
N THR A 143 -1.69 19.87 15.44
CA THR A 143 -2.68 20.45 14.51
C THR A 143 -2.61 19.83 13.13
N ASP A 144 -1.42 19.39 12.71
CA ASP A 144 -1.21 18.75 11.42
C ASP A 144 -1.91 17.39 11.36
N LEU A 145 -1.89 16.63 12.47
CA LEU A 145 -2.59 15.36 12.56
C LEU A 145 -4.10 15.56 12.40
N SER A 146 -4.66 16.53 13.12
CA SER A 146 -6.08 16.90 13.01
C SER A 146 -6.46 17.32 11.59
N THR A 147 -5.59 18.08 10.92
CA THR A 147 -5.79 18.49 9.52
C THR A 147 -5.81 17.27 8.59
N HIS A 148 -4.84 16.35 8.73
CA HIS A 148 -4.78 15.14 7.93
C HIS A 148 -5.95 14.18 8.21
N LEU A 149 -6.39 14.04 9.47
CA LEU A 149 -7.56 13.24 9.84
C LEU A 149 -8.82 13.81 9.20
N SER A 150 -9.03 15.12 9.29
CA SER A 150 -10.20 15.78 8.71
C SER A 150 -10.26 15.58 7.20
N ARG A 151 -9.11 15.72 6.53
CA ARG A 151 -8.92 15.43 5.12
C ARG A 151 -9.26 13.97 4.78
N LEU A 152 -8.69 13.01 5.49
CA LEU A 152 -8.92 11.58 5.28
C LEU A 152 -10.41 11.22 5.44
N LEU A 153 -11.07 11.72 6.49
CA LEU A 153 -12.48 11.45 6.78
C LEU A 153 -13.44 12.12 5.78
N SER A 154 -12.97 13.13 5.03
CA SER A 154 -13.75 13.76 3.97
C SER A 154 -13.74 12.97 2.66
N VAL A 155 -12.92 11.91 2.55
CA VAL A 155 -12.85 11.06 1.36
C VAL A 155 -14.06 10.12 1.32
N THR A 156 -14.99 10.37 0.39
CA THR A 156 -16.26 9.64 0.29
C THR A 156 -16.13 8.16 -0.11
N THR A 157 -15.01 7.78 -0.70
CA THR A 157 -14.73 6.41 -1.14
C THR A 157 -14.02 5.57 -0.07
N LEU A 158 -13.71 6.16 1.08
CA LEU A 158 -12.98 5.50 2.16
C LEU A 158 -13.92 4.60 2.97
N ASN A 159 -13.59 3.30 3.04
CA ASN A 159 -14.35 2.30 3.80
C ASN A 159 -13.68 1.99 5.15
N LEU A 160 -13.52 3.03 5.98
CA LEU A 160 -12.90 2.88 7.30
C LEU A 160 -13.90 2.25 8.28
N THR A 161 -13.64 1.03 8.74
CA THR A 161 -14.48 0.31 9.72
C THR A 161 -14.05 0.56 11.16
N SER A 162 -12.79 0.92 11.39
CA SER A 162 -12.24 1.19 12.72
C SER A 162 -11.27 2.36 12.68
N LEU A 163 -11.48 3.30 13.60
CA LEU A 163 -10.60 4.44 13.83
C LEU A 163 -10.25 4.53 15.31
N ASP A 164 -8.99 4.27 15.64
CA ASP A 164 -8.44 4.39 16.98
C ASP A 164 -7.43 5.54 17.02
N ILE A 165 -7.80 6.61 17.68
CA ILE A 165 -6.97 7.80 17.87
C ILE A 165 -6.44 7.86 19.31
N SER A 166 -7.03 7.07 20.23
CA SER A 166 -6.89 7.15 21.70
C SER A 166 -5.90 8.22 22.16
N PHE A 167 -6.42 9.38 22.51
CA PHE A 167 -5.67 10.38 23.28
C PHE A 167 -5.71 9.89 24.73
N CYS A 168 -4.56 9.74 25.38
CA CYS A 168 -4.59 9.46 26.82
C CYS A 168 -5.34 10.61 27.51
N LYS A 169 -6.24 10.25 28.43
CA LYS A 169 -6.93 11.19 29.32
C LYS A 169 -5.95 11.80 30.30
#